data_AF-A0A963P948-F1
#
_entry.id   AF-A0A963P948-F1
#
_cell.length_a   1.000
_cell.length_b   1.000
_cell.length_c   1.000
_cell.angle_alpha   90.00
_cell.angle_beta   90.00
_cell.angle_gamma   90.00
#
_symmetry.space_group_name_H-M   'P 1'
#
loop_
_entity.id
_entity.type
_entity.pdbx_description
1 polymer ?
#
loop_
_entity_poly.entity_id
_entity_poly.type
_entity_poly.pdbx_seq_one_letter_code
_entity_poly.pdbx_strand_id
1 'polypeptide(L)'
;ALLATIEQILGLDATGVLRYADRQRGQRRAMRLAEHNAELRLEAFLLAGDTRAQSWIQTVLQDQRDARAFGRQLLAPVARAPAAITARDQPVCTCFNVSQQQIAATLAEGTGTASQRLDLLQQRLQCGTNCGSCVPELRRLAQASCMAMPAPLAA
;
A
#
# COMPACT_ATOMS: atom_id res chain seq x y z
N ALA A 1 -17.52 8.25 -20.26
CA ALA A 1 -18.38 7.11 -19.90
C ALA A 1 -17.72 6.24 -18.83
N LEU A 2 -16.62 5.54 -19.11
CA LEU A 2 -16.00 4.56 -18.19
C LEU A 2 -15.77 5.07 -16.75
N LEU A 3 -15.11 6.22 -16.55
CA LEU A 3 -14.85 6.74 -15.20
C LEU A 3 -16.13 7.03 -14.40
N ALA A 4 -17.22 7.42 -15.05
CA ALA A 4 -18.49 7.62 -14.37
C ALA A 4 -19.08 6.27 -13.92
N THR A 5 -18.99 5.23 -14.75
CA THR A 5 -19.41 3.87 -14.39
C THR A 5 -18.61 3.32 -13.21
N ILE A 6 -17.28 3.53 -13.20
CA ILE A 6 -16.45 3.12 -12.06
C ILE A 6 -16.85 3.87 -10.79
N GLU A 7 -17.10 5.18 -10.88
CA GLU A 7 -17.59 5.94 -9.73
C GLU A 7 -18.92 5.39 -9.20
N GLN A 8 -19.87 5.03 -10.07
CA GLN A 8 -21.15 4.45 -9.65
C GLN A 8 -20.96 3.10 -8.94
N ILE A 9 -20.12 2.20 -9.49
CA ILE A 9 -19.84 0.90 -8.88
C ILE A 9 -19.22 1.05 -7.49
N LEU A 10 -18.34 2.05 -7.33
CA LEU A 10 -17.70 2.34 -6.05
C LEU A 10 -18.57 3.20 -5.12
N GLY A 11 -19.79 3.59 -5.54
CA GLY A 11 -20.68 4.49 -4.82
C GLY A 11 -20.07 5.87 -4.56
N LEU A 12 -19.22 6.35 -5.47
CA LEU A 12 -18.60 7.67 -5.45
C LEU A 12 -19.52 8.74 -6.07
N ASP A 13 -20.66 8.38 -6.63
CA ASP A 13 -21.73 9.27 -7.11
C ASP A 13 -22.71 9.69 -6.00
N ALA A 14 -22.56 9.15 -4.79
CA ALA A 14 -23.38 9.50 -3.63
C ALA A 14 -23.13 10.93 -3.09
N THR A 15 -24.07 11.40 -2.26
CA THR A 15 -23.92 12.65 -1.48
C THR A 15 -22.78 12.54 -0.47
N GLY A 16 -22.04 13.63 -0.26
CA GLY A 16 -20.91 13.66 0.69
C GLY A 16 -19.56 13.22 0.10
N VAL A 17 -19.51 12.91 -1.20
CA VAL A 17 -18.23 12.62 -1.88
C VAL A 17 -17.50 13.91 -2.22
N LEU A 18 -16.28 14.05 -1.71
CA LEU A 18 -15.40 15.16 -2.06
C LEU A 18 -14.83 14.95 -3.46
N ARG A 19 -14.86 15.99 -4.30
CA ARG A 19 -14.50 15.88 -5.72
C ARG A 19 -13.56 16.99 -6.16
N TYR A 20 -12.59 16.63 -6.99
CA TYR A 20 -11.75 17.56 -7.72
C TYR A 20 -11.62 17.09 -9.17
N ALA A 21 -11.83 17.99 -10.13
CA ALA A 21 -11.67 17.70 -11.54
C ALA A 21 -11.01 18.87 -12.25
N ASP A 22 -9.92 18.59 -12.97
CA ASP A 22 -9.23 19.53 -13.83
C ASP A 22 -9.18 18.92 -15.24
N ARG A 23 -10.05 19.42 -16.12
CA ARG A 23 -10.12 18.96 -17.51
C ARG A 23 -8.86 19.28 -18.30
N GLN A 24 -8.22 20.42 -18.04
CA GLN A 24 -7.02 20.84 -18.76
C GLN A 24 -5.84 19.92 -18.44
N ARG A 25 -5.75 19.46 -17.19
CA ARG A 25 -4.71 18.52 -16.73
C ARG A 25 -5.14 17.05 -16.77
N GLY A 26 -6.36 16.75 -17.24
CA GLY A 26 -6.90 15.39 -17.27
C GLY A 26 -7.03 14.73 -15.88
N GLN A 27 -7.16 15.53 -14.82
CA GLN A 27 -7.20 15.02 -13.45
C GLN A 27 -8.65 14.87 -12.97
N ARG A 28 -8.95 13.75 -12.31
CA ARG A 28 -10.23 13.51 -11.64
C ARG A 28 -9.99 12.76 -10.34
N ARG A 29 -10.59 13.26 -9.26
CA ARG A 29 -10.45 12.72 -7.91
C ARG A 29 -11.81 12.71 -7.23
N ALA A 30 -12.13 11.60 -6.58
CA ALA A 30 -13.34 11.45 -5.78
C ALA A 30 -12.97 10.72 -4.47
N MET A 31 -13.46 11.21 -3.33
CA MET A 31 -13.19 10.66 -1.99
C MET A 31 -14.52 10.53 -1.25
N ARG A 32 -14.95 9.30 -0.95
CA ARG A 32 -16.14 9.08 -0.12
C ARG A 32 -15.74 9.01 1.34
N LEU A 33 -16.25 9.95 2.12
CA LEU A 33 -16.02 10.04 3.55
C LEU A 33 -17.33 9.72 4.30
N ALA A 34 -17.22 8.99 5.39
CA ALA A 34 -18.36 8.63 6.23
C ALA A 34 -17.96 8.64 7.71
N GLU A 35 -18.85 9.11 8.57
CA GLU A 35 -18.62 9.07 10.01
C GLU A 35 -18.80 7.65 10.57
N HIS A 36 -17.82 7.20 11.34
CA HIS A 36 -17.81 5.92 12.04
C HIS A 36 -17.29 6.14 13.46
N ASN A 37 -18.10 5.86 14.48
CA ASN A 37 -17.69 6.00 15.88
C ASN A 37 -17.04 7.37 16.20
N ALA A 38 -17.63 8.46 15.71
CA ALA A 38 -17.11 9.83 15.79
C ALA A 38 -15.81 10.13 15.00
N GLU A 39 -15.23 9.17 14.29
CA GLU A 39 -14.12 9.37 13.34
C GLU A 39 -14.64 9.55 11.91
N LEU A 40 -13.98 10.39 11.10
CA LEU A 40 -14.32 10.48 9.68
C LEU A 40 -13.46 9.46 8.93
N ARG A 41 -14.06 8.49 8.24
CA ARG A 41 -13.30 7.45 7.54
C ARG A 41 -13.38 7.61 6.04
N LEU A 42 -12.28 7.33 5.35
CA LEU A 42 -12.27 7.15 3.91
C LEU A 42 -12.79 5.74 3.60
N GLU A 43 -13.90 5.65 2.86
CA GLU A 43 -14.49 4.35 2.49
C GLU A 43 -14.16 3.93 1.06
N ALA A 44 -14.02 4.91 0.17
CA ALA A 44 -13.73 4.68 -1.23
C ALA A 44 -13.02 5.90 -1.82
N PHE A 45 -12.16 5.68 -2.81
CA PHE A 45 -11.58 6.76 -3.58
C PHE A 45 -11.34 6.37 -5.03
N LEU A 46 -11.25 7.39 -5.89
CA LEU A 46 -10.79 7.27 -7.27
C LEU A 46 -9.78 8.37 -7.56
N LEU A 47 -8.66 7.98 -8.18
CA LEU A 47 -7.67 8.88 -8.77
C LEU A 47 -7.55 8.54 -10.26
N ALA A 48 -7.70 9.55 -11.13
CA ALA A 48 -7.45 9.43 -12.56
C ALA A 48 -6.64 10.62 -13.07
N GLY A 49 -5.76 10.37 -14.04
CA GLY A 49 -4.71 11.30 -14.45
C GLY A 49 -3.49 11.13 -13.54
N ASP A 50 -3.27 12.09 -12.63
CA ASP A 50 -2.19 11.99 -11.63
C ASP A 50 -2.60 11.08 -10.46
N THR A 51 -1.93 9.93 -10.35
CA THR A 51 -2.16 8.93 -9.30
C THR A 51 -1.04 8.88 -8.26
N ARG A 52 -0.13 9.86 -8.20
CA ARG A 52 1.03 9.82 -7.29
C ARG A 52 0.64 9.80 -5.81
N ALA A 53 -0.56 10.26 -5.48
CA ALA A 53 -1.11 10.21 -4.14
C ALA A 53 -1.67 8.83 -3.73
N GLN A 54 -1.72 7.86 -4.65
CA GLN A 54 -2.35 6.55 -4.44
C GLN A 54 -1.81 5.84 -3.20
N SER A 55 -0.50 5.72 -3.07
CA SER A 55 0.13 4.89 -2.03
C SER A 55 -0.27 5.30 -0.61
N TRP A 56 -0.26 6.60 -0.33
CA TRP A 56 -0.62 7.10 0.99
C TRP A 56 -2.14 7.18 1.20
N ILE A 57 -2.94 7.51 0.18
CA ILE A 57 -4.41 7.50 0.29
C ILE A 57 -4.93 6.07 0.50
N GLN A 58 -4.32 5.09 -0.18
CA GLN A 58 -4.60 3.68 0.03
C GLN A 58 -4.29 3.24 1.46
N THR A 59 -3.20 3.76 2.06
CA THR A 59 -2.88 3.50 3.46
C THR A 59 -3.93 4.10 4.41
N VAL A 60 -4.42 5.32 4.14
CA VAL A 60 -5.53 5.93 4.91
C VAL A 60 -6.77 5.04 4.89
N LEU A 61 -7.15 4.55 3.70
CA LEU A 61 -8.29 3.65 3.52
C LEU A 61 -8.10 2.33 4.27
N GLN A 62 -6.97 1.66 4.04
CA GLN A 62 -6.71 0.31 4.58
C GLN A 62 -6.53 0.31 6.11
N ASP A 63 -5.90 1.35 6.65
CA ASP A 63 -5.65 1.48 8.08
C ASP A 63 -6.82 2.10 8.85
N GLN A 64 -7.91 2.46 8.15
CA GLN A 64 -9.09 3.12 8.71
C GLN A 64 -8.76 4.37 9.54
N ARG A 65 -7.76 5.16 9.09
CA ARG A 65 -7.30 6.37 9.79
C ARG A 65 -8.38 7.45 9.76
N ASP A 66 -8.40 8.32 10.77
CA ASP A 66 -9.27 9.51 10.76
C ASP A 66 -8.86 10.45 9.61
N ALA A 67 -9.74 10.56 8.63
CA ALA A 67 -9.60 11.36 7.42
C ALA A 67 -9.55 12.86 7.70
N ARG A 68 -10.06 13.33 8.86
CA ARG A 68 -10.01 14.75 9.26
C ARG A 68 -8.58 15.27 9.31
N ALA A 69 -7.61 14.42 9.67
CA ALA A 69 -6.19 14.78 9.74
C ALA A 69 -5.59 15.18 8.37
N PHE A 70 -6.21 14.77 7.26
CA PHE A 70 -5.72 15.05 5.90
C PHE A 70 -6.53 16.17 5.21
N GLY A 71 -7.81 16.32 5.55
CA GLY A 71 -8.67 17.39 5.03
C GLY A 71 -8.58 17.55 3.51
N ARG A 72 -8.28 18.78 3.04
CA ARG A 72 -8.15 19.10 1.61
C ARG A 72 -7.03 18.33 0.89
N GLN A 73 -6.06 17.79 1.62
CA GLN A 73 -4.89 17.12 1.03
C GLN A 73 -5.26 15.79 0.39
N LEU A 74 -6.40 15.17 0.77
CA LEU A 74 -6.96 14.01 0.06
C LEU A 74 -7.22 14.29 -1.43
N LEU A 75 -7.51 15.55 -1.79
CA LEU A 75 -7.73 15.97 -3.17
C LEU A 75 -6.47 16.53 -3.85
N ALA A 76 -5.38 16.73 -3.13
CA ALA A 76 -4.18 17.35 -3.69
C ALA A 76 -3.30 16.34 -4.47
N PRO A 77 -2.69 16.74 -5.60
CA PRO A 77 -1.77 15.91 -6.37
C PRO A 77 -0.38 15.83 -5.72
N VAL A 78 -0.32 15.38 -4.46
CA VAL A 78 0.91 15.27 -3.68
C VAL A 78 1.30 13.82 -3.51
N ALA A 79 2.55 13.48 -3.86
CA ALA A 79 3.08 12.13 -3.72
C ALA A 79 3.41 11.78 -2.26
N ARG A 80 3.81 12.79 -1.48
CA ARG A 80 4.20 12.61 -0.08
C ARG A 80 3.00 12.88 0.83
N ALA A 81 2.76 11.97 1.77
CA ALA A 81 1.74 12.15 2.79
C ALA A 81 2.08 13.38 3.66
N PRO A 82 1.08 14.21 4.00
CA PRO A 82 1.27 15.42 4.80
C PRO A 82 1.44 15.16 6.30
N ALA A 83 1.01 14.00 6.78
CA ALA A 83 1.25 13.52 8.14
C ALA A 83 2.25 12.34 8.13
N ALA A 84 2.65 11.85 9.31
CA ALA A 84 3.51 10.67 9.50
C ALA A 84 2.84 9.34 9.06
N ILE A 85 2.24 9.32 7.87
CA ILE A 85 1.88 8.08 7.19
C ILE A 85 3.10 7.64 6.40
N THR A 86 3.72 6.58 6.88
CA THR A 86 4.55 5.75 6.03
C THR A 86 3.61 4.95 5.14
N ALA A 87 3.66 5.19 3.82
CA ALA A 87 2.87 4.40 2.89
C ALA A 87 3.23 2.91 3.05
N ARG A 88 2.24 2.02 3.05
CA ARG A 88 2.52 0.58 3.02
C ARG A 88 3.26 0.25 1.73
N ASP A 89 4.35 -0.49 1.85
CA ASP A 89 4.95 -1.14 0.69
C ASP A 89 3.94 -2.11 0.09
N GLN A 90 3.92 -2.17 -1.25
CA GLN A 90 3.05 -3.10 -1.96
C GLN A 90 3.35 -4.54 -1.51
N PRO A 91 2.32 -5.36 -1.19
CA PRO A 91 2.56 -6.72 -0.74
C PRO A 91 3.23 -7.54 -1.84
N VAL A 92 4.35 -8.19 -1.48
CA VAL A 92 5.04 -9.16 -2.33
C VAL A 92 4.21 -10.44 -2.47
N CYS A 93 3.52 -10.86 -1.41
CA CYS A 93 2.55 -11.94 -1.46
C CYS A 93 1.13 -11.41 -1.22
N THR A 94 0.31 -11.34 -2.26
CA THR A 94 -1.08 -10.88 -2.14
C THR A 94 -1.96 -11.86 -1.36
N CYS A 95 -1.75 -13.18 -1.50
CA CYS A 95 -2.56 -14.20 -0.83
C CYS A 95 -2.61 -14.06 0.69
N PHE A 96 -1.47 -13.72 1.30
CA PHE A 96 -1.33 -13.56 2.74
C PHE A 96 -1.00 -12.12 3.14
N ASN A 97 -1.15 -11.19 2.19
CA ASN A 97 -0.85 -9.76 2.35
C ASN A 97 0.52 -9.46 2.99
N VAL A 98 1.56 -10.16 2.55
CA VAL A 98 2.92 -10.05 3.09
C VAL A 98 3.71 -8.97 2.34
N SER A 99 4.20 -7.96 3.06
CA SER A 99 5.00 -6.86 2.51
C SER A 99 6.48 -7.18 2.38
N GLN A 100 7.18 -6.41 1.54
CA GLN A 100 8.64 -6.49 1.42
C GLN A 100 9.33 -6.19 2.76
N GLN A 101 8.80 -5.26 3.56
CA GLN A 101 9.32 -4.97 4.89
C GLN A 101 9.21 -6.16 5.85
N GLN A 102 8.08 -6.87 5.86
CA GLN A 102 7.93 -8.09 6.69
C GLN A 102 8.90 -9.20 6.27
N ILE A 103 9.10 -9.35 4.96
CA ILE A 103 10.09 -10.29 4.40
C ILE A 103 11.50 -9.88 4.84
N ALA A 104 11.87 -8.62 4.68
CA ALA A 104 13.18 -8.11 5.06
C ALA A 104 13.45 -8.28 6.56
N ALA A 105 12.48 -7.96 7.42
CA ALA A 105 12.58 -8.16 8.87
C ALA A 105 12.78 -9.64 9.23
N THR A 106 12.01 -10.53 8.60
CA THR A 106 12.13 -11.98 8.84
C THR A 106 13.46 -12.53 8.34
N LEU A 107 13.95 -12.04 7.18
CA LEU A 107 15.25 -12.42 6.63
C LEU A 107 16.42 -11.89 7.46
N ALA A 108 16.27 -10.75 8.15
CA ALA A 108 17.29 -10.22 9.04
C ALA A 108 17.52 -11.11 10.27
N GLU A 109 16.48 -11.80 10.75
CA GLU A 109 16.57 -12.77 11.85
C GLU A 109 17.08 -14.16 11.39
N GLY A 110 16.91 -14.47 10.10
CA GLY A 110 17.30 -15.75 9.52
C GLY A 110 18.80 -15.85 9.23
N THR A 111 19.36 -17.05 9.44
CA THR A 111 20.73 -17.40 9.01
C THR A 111 20.71 -18.62 8.09
N GLY A 112 21.83 -18.89 7.42
CA GLY A 112 21.97 -20.04 6.52
C GLY A 112 21.74 -19.72 5.04
N THR A 113 21.56 -20.80 4.27
CA THR A 113 21.45 -20.78 2.80
C THR A 113 20.15 -20.13 2.31
N ALA A 114 20.11 -19.76 1.03
CA ALA A 114 18.92 -19.14 0.43
C ALA A 114 17.68 -20.05 0.54
N SER A 115 17.85 -21.38 0.48
CA SER A 115 16.74 -22.32 0.67
C SER A 115 16.21 -22.28 2.11
N GLN A 116 17.09 -22.35 3.10
CA GLN A 116 16.69 -22.32 4.52
C GLN A 116 15.99 -21.00 4.89
N ARG A 117 16.44 -19.88 4.31
CA ARG A 117 15.79 -18.58 4.48
C ARG A 117 14.42 -18.50 3.79
N LEU A 118 14.26 -19.12 2.63
CA LEU A 118 12.95 -19.25 1.98
C LEU A 118 12.00 -20.09 2.84
N ASP A 119 12.47 -21.21 3.39
CA ASP A 119 11.69 -22.06 4.28
C ASP A 119 11.24 -21.30 5.53
N LEU A 120 12.13 -20.48 6.12
CA LEU A 120 11.81 -19.58 7.24
C LEU A 120 10.68 -18.60 6.89
N LEU A 121 10.75 -17.97 5.71
CA LEU A 121 9.70 -17.07 5.23
C LEU A 121 8.37 -17.78 5.05
N GLN A 122 8.39 -18.98 4.45
CA GLN A 122 7.19 -19.80 4.25
C GLN A 122 6.58 -20.24 5.59
N GLN A 123 7.40 -20.61 6.57
CA GLN A 123 6.93 -21.04 7.89
C GLN A 123 6.34 -19.89 8.72
N ARG A 124 6.99 -18.71 8.73
CA ARG A 124 6.55 -17.57 9.57
C ARG A 124 5.48 -16.70 8.92
N LEU A 125 5.56 -16.47 7.61
CA LEU A 125 4.70 -15.53 6.89
C LEU A 125 3.71 -16.23 5.94
N GLN A 126 3.82 -17.56 5.77
CA GLN A 126 2.99 -18.38 4.86
C GLN A 126 3.12 -17.99 3.37
N CYS A 127 3.94 -16.99 3.03
CA CYS A 127 4.07 -16.50 1.67
C CYS A 127 4.64 -17.56 0.73
N GLY A 128 4.06 -17.69 -0.47
CA GLY A 128 4.50 -18.69 -1.46
C GLY A 128 3.94 -20.09 -1.27
N THR A 129 3.03 -20.33 -0.32
CA THR A 129 2.41 -21.64 -0.07
C THR A 129 0.98 -21.79 -0.62
N ASN A 130 0.39 -20.70 -1.15
CA ASN A 130 -0.96 -20.70 -1.73
C ASN A 130 -0.92 -20.74 -3.26
N CYS A 131 -0.90 -19.59 -3.94
CA CYS A 131 -0.86 -19.55 -5.42
C CYS A 131 0.55 -19.61 -6.02
N GLY A 132 1.59 -19.49 -5.20
CA GLY A 132 2.99 -19.56 -5.62
C GLY A 132 3.53 -18.36 -6.43
N SER A 133 2.70 -17.36 -6.79
CA SER A 133 3.11 -16.26 -7.68
C SER A 133 4.29 -15.43 -7.16
N CYS A 134 4.44 -15.34 -5.83
CA CYS A 134 5.51 -14.59 -5.19
C CYS A 134 6.81 -15.39 -5.00
N VAL A 135 6.83 -16.71 -5.26
CA VAL A 135 7.99 -17.58 -4.99
C VAL A 135 9.26 -17.15 -5.75
N PRO A 136 9.22 -16.76 -7.05
CA PRO A 136 10.41 -16.29 -7.74
C PRO A 136 11.05 -15.07 -7.08
N GLU A 137 10.22 -14.12 -6.64
CA GLU A 137 10.70 -12.91 -5.96
C GLU A 137 11.20 -13.21 -4.54
N LEU A 138 10.54 -14.10 -3.81
CA LEU A 138 11.00 -14.55 -2.49
C LEU A 138 12.39 -15.20 -2.57
N ARG A 139 12.65 -16.02 -3.60
CA ARG A 139 13.98 -16.61 -3.84
C ARG A 139 15.04 -15.55 -4.11
N ARG A 140 14.71 -14.54 -4.93
CA ARG A 140 15.61 -13.43 -5.24
C ARG A 140 15.98 -12.66 -3.97
N LEU A 141 15.00 -12.35 -3.13
CA LEU A 141 15.20 -11.65 -1.85
C LEU A 141 16.00 -12.49 -0.84
N ALA A 142 15.69 -13.78 -0.72
CA ALA A 142 16.44 -14.70 0.14
C ALA A 142 17.91 -14.80 -0.28
N GLN A 143 18.18 -14.94 -1.59
CA GLN A 143 19.53 -14.96 -2.14
C GLN A 143 20.29 -13.66 -1.87
N ALA A 144 19.65 -12.51 -2.08
CA ALA A 144 20.24 -11.21 -1.80
C ALA A 144 20.61 -11.05 -0.31
N SER A 145 19.75 -11.53 0.60
CA SER A 145 20.01 -11.48 2.04
C SER A 145 21.16 -12.39 2.50
N CYS A 146 21.45 -13.49 1.78
CA CYS A 146 22.63 -14.31 2.04
C CYS A 146 23.94 -13.61 1.64
N MET A 147 23.90 -12.76 0.61
CA MET A 147 25.09 -12.08 0.07
C MET A 147 25.39 -10.75 0.76
N ALA A 148 24.41 -10.18 1.47
CA ALA A 148 24.60 -9.01 2.30
C ALA A 148 25.33 -9.39 3.60
N MET A 149 26.67 -9.43 3.58
CA MET A 149 27.44 -9.27 4.82
C MET A 149 27.18 -7.87 5.40
N PRO A 150 27.10 -7.71 6.74
CA PRO A 150 27.13 -6.38 7.34
C PRO A 150 28.48 -5.74 7.03
N ALA A 151 28.47 -4.53 6.48
CA ALA A 151 29.66 -3.67 6.47
C ALA A 151 30.09 -3.44 7.92
N PRO A 152 31.40 -3.56 8.26
CA PRO A 152 31.85 -3.31 9.62
C PRO A 152 31.55 -1.86 9.99
N LEU A 153 30.91 -1.68 11.15
CA LEU A 153 30.72 -0.38 11.78
C LEU A 153 32.10 0.17 12.13
N ALA A 154 32.59 1.15 11.36
CA ALA A 154 33.77 1.92 11.71
C ALA A 154 33.38 3.00 12.71
N ALA A 155 33.76 2.81 13.98
CA ALA A 155 34.23 3.81 14.95
C ALA A 155 34.54 3.13 16.29
#